data_AF-A0A0K9ULC6-F1
#
_entry.id   AF-A0A0K9ULC6-F1
#
_cell.length_a   1.000
_cell.length_b   1.000
_cell.length_c   1.000
_cell.angle_alpha   90.00
_cell.angle_beta   90.00
_cell.angle_gamma   90.00
#
_symmetry.space_group_name_H-M   'P 1'
#
loop_
_entity.id
_entity.type
_entity.pdbx_description
1 polymer ?
#
loop_
_entity_poly.entity_id
_entity_poly.type
_entity_poly.pdbx_seq_one_letter_code
_entity_poly.pdbx_strand_id
1 'polypeptide(L)'
;MMNLYYFIAVVLLAGSAVFGYLGANYESNKSDEIQLSKISQKFEELGDQVKALNSAEVQSEKVEELNQQYQDLAKEYMSVLPQKAQRLIVEKENEKLSLLKQSHKYKDQLEFIRKTSASLVNAFKMSGADVTYSDMKVPSDMFSNEPFQLKISSQSEEYWSVHLVDREPNRIGIMFVRIEVHDGQEYLTNDSIVFRWLADNNYGFSLNSDISNEAASQVSDLLSRQAQPLEHAPQELELLLQNIIKYSLAKSYRRKQA
;
A
#
# COMPACT_ATOMS: atom_id res chain seq x y z
N MET A 1 5.91 9.86 -11.54
CA MET A 1 6.37 8.47 -11.62
C MET A 1 7.48 8.30 -10.59
N MET A 2 7.28 7.48 -9.55
CA MET A 2 8.32 7.22 -8.56
C MET A 2 9.43 6.45 -9.29
N ASN A 3 10.59 7.07 -9.43
CA ASN A 3 11.64 6.63 -10.34
C ASN A 3 12.10 5.22 -9.96
N LEU A 4 12.18 4.29 -10.92
CA LEU A 4 12.57 2.88 -10.71
C LEU A 4 13.90 2.76 -9.91
N TYR A 5 14.75 3.77 -10.05
CA TYR A 5 15.99 3.98 -9.31
C TYR A 5 15.83 4.16 -7.79
N TYR A 6 14.77 4.84 -7.33
CA TYR A 6 14.46 4.99 -5.90
C TYR A 6 14.00 3.67 -5.27
N PHE A 7 13.29 2.83 -6.03
CA PHE A 7 12.87 1.51 -5.56
C PHE A 7 14.06 0.59 -5.32
N ILE A 8 15.04 0.60 -6.23
CA ILE A 8 16.28 -0.16 -6.06
C ILE A 8 17.08 0.37 -4.87
N ALA A 9 17.21 1.68 -4.69
CA ALA A 9 17.92 2.27 -3.55
C ALA A 9 17.29 1.91 -2.19
N VAL A 10 15.95 1.83 -2.10
CA VAL A 10 15.24 1.39 -0.87
C VAL A 10 15.43 -0.10 -0.61
N VAL A 11 15.40 -0.94 -1.66
CA VAL A 11 15.73 -2.38 -1.55
C VAL A 11 17.16 -2.58 -1.03
N LEU A 12 18.11 -1.75 -1.50
CA LEU A 12 19.52 -1.82 -1.09
C LEU A 12 19.75 -1.33 0.35
N LEU A 13 19.04 -0.30 0.80
CA LEU A 13 19.05 0.17 2.20
C LEU A 13 18.50 -0.89 3.17
N ALA A 14 17.50 -1.68 2.76
CA ALA A 14 16.96 -2.77 3.57
C ALA A 14 17.92 -3.97 3.70
N GLY A 15 18.87 -4.11 2.77
CA GLY A 15 19.93 -5.12 2.82
C GLY A 15 20.96 -4.83 3.91
N SER A 16 21.47 -3.59 3.99
CA SER A 16 22.57 -3.22 4.91
C SER A 16 22.26 -3.51 6.39
N ALA A 17 21.02 -3.25 6.84
CA ALA A 17 20.59 -3.52 8.21
C ALA A 17 20.56 -5.02 8.56
N VAL A 18 20.26 -5.89 7.59
CA VAL A 18 20.22 -7.34 7.81
C VAL A 18 21.62 -7.96 7.74
N PHE A 19 22.49 -7.42 6.89
CA PHE A 19 23.88 -7.86 6.78
C PHE A 19 24.70 -7.54 8.04
N GLY A 20 24.47 -6.38 8.67
CA GLY A 20 25.11 -6.03 9.95
C GLY A 20 24.67 -6.91 11.13
N TYR A 21 23.37 -7.24 11.22
CA TYR A 21 22.83 -8.04 12.34
C TYR A 21 23.25 -9.52 12.32
N LEU A 22 23.40 -10.12 11.12
CA LEU A 22 23.75 -11.54 11.00
C LEU A 22 25.25 -11.82 11.08
N GLY A 23 26.10 -10.86 10.71
CA GLY A 23 27.55 -10.97 10.90
C GLY A 23 27.96 -11.03 12.38
N ALA A 24 27.17 -10.43 13.27
CA ALA A 24 27.42 -10.42 14.71
C ALA A 24 26.99 -11.70 15.46
N ASN A 25 26.14 -12.54 14.85
CA ASN A 25 25.47 -13.65 15.53
C ASN A 25 25.92 -15.06 15.09
N TYR A 26 26.88 -15.17 14.17
CA TYR A 26 27.39 -16.46 13.71
C TYR A 26 28.82 -16.66 14.19
N GLU A 27 29.10 -17.81 14.84
CA GLU A 27 30.46 -18.23 15.21
C GLU A 27 31.33 -18.31 13.95
N SER A 28 32.09 -17.25 13.71
CA SER A 28 32.99 -17.08 12.58
C SER A 28 34.43 -17.06 13.12
N ASN A 29 35.39 -17.58 12.36
CA ASN A 29 36.80 -17.46 12.73
C ASN A 29 37.18 -15.97 12.81
N LYS A 30 38.11 -15.58 13.71
CA LYS A 30 38.57 -14.17 13.86
C LYS A 30 38.92 -13.47 12.54
N SER A 31 39.37 -14.21 11.52
CA SER A 31 39.67 -13.66 10.18
C SER A 31 38.41 -13.25 9.41
N ASP A 32 37.36 -14.07 9.49
CA ASP A 32 36.10 -13.85 8.78
C ASP A 32 35.31 -12.72 9.44
N GLU A 33 35.39 -12.60 10.77
CA GLU A 33 34.79 -11.51 11.55
C GLU A 33 35.38 -10.14 11.18
N ILE A 34 36.70 -10.06 10.98
CA ILE A 34 37.38 -8.84 10.54
C ILE A 34 36.98 -8.47 9.10
N GLN A 35 36.81 -9.45 8.22
CA GLN A 35 36.35 -9.20 6.84
C GLN A 35 34.89 -8.75 6.81
N LEU A 36 34.00 -9.41 7.57
CA LEU A 36 32.59 -9.04 7.67
C LEU A 36 32.39 -7.65 8.29
N SER A 37 33.20 -7.27 9.28
CA SER A 37 33.19 -5.93 9.88
C SER A 37 33.56 -4.85 8.85
N LYS A 38 34.61 -5.08 8.04
CA LYS A 38 35.00 -4.15 6.97
C LYS A 38 33.94 -4.02 5.89
N ILE A 39 33.32 -5.14 5.50
CA ILE A 39 32.22 -5.13 4.52
C ILE A 39 30.99 -4.40 5.07
N SER A 40 30.68 -4.57 6.36
CA SER A 40 29.57 -3.86 7.02
C SER A 40 29.80 -2.35 7.05
N GLN A 41 31.03 -1.91 7.33
CA GLN A 41 31.39 -0.50 7.29
C GLN A 41 31.23 0.10 5.87
N LYS A 42 31.63 -0.63 4.83
CA LYS A 42 31.39 -0.21 3.43
C LYS A 42 29.90 -0.10 3.10
N PHE A 43 29.05 -0.97 3.65
CA PHE A 43 27.59 -0.88 3.48
C PHE A 43 27.00 0.36 4.18
N GLU A 44 27.50 0.73 5.36
CA GLU A 44 27.09 1.96 6.05
C GLU A 44 27.49 3.21 5.26
N GLU A 45 28.74 3.26 4.76
CA GLU A 45 29.25 4.35 3.93
C GLU A 45 28.42 4.53 2.64
N LEU A 46 28.05 3.43 1.97
CA LEU A 46 27.15 3.46 0.83
C LEU A 46 25.73 3.89 1.21
N GLY A 47 25.24 3.52 2.39
CA GLY A 47 23.95 3.94 2.93
C GLY A 47 23.86 5.46 3.11
N ASP A 48 24.92 6.07 3.59
CA ASP A 48 25.00 7.52 3.78
C ASP A 48 25.12 8.27 2.44
N GLN A 49 25.81 7.69 1.46
CA GLN A 49 25.85 8.23 0.09
C GLN A 49 24.46 8.22 -0.57
N VAL A 50 23.66 7.17 -0.36
CA VAL A 50 22.27 7.11 -0.84
C VAL A 50 21.38 8.14 -0.15
N LYS A 51 21.50 8.33 1.17
CA LYS A 51 20.74 9.36 1.88
C LYS A 51 21.05 10.77 1.38
N ALA A 52 22.32 11.05 1.05
CA ALA A 52 22.73 12.34 0.49
C ALA A 52 22.14 12.61 -0.92
N LEU A 53 21.82 11.56 -1.68
CA LEU A 53 21.13 11.71 -2.96
C LEU A 53 19.66 12.15 -2.82
N ASN A 54 18.96 11.75 -1.75
CA ASN A 54 17.57 12.16 -1.51
C ASN A 54 17.42 13.68 -1.27
N SER A 55 18.52 14.39 -0.98
CA SER A 55 18.54 15.85 -0.76
C SER A 55 18.94 16.69 -1.98
N ALA A 56 19.31 16.08 -3.11
CA ALA A 56 19.79 16.78 -4.30
C ALA A 56 19.02 16.35 -5.57
N GLU A 57 19.12 17.14 -6.64
CA GLU A 57 18.59 16.77 -7.95
C GLU A 57 19.39 15.55 -8.46
N VAL A 58 18.75 14.38 -8.45
CA VAL A 58 19.43 13.09 -8.63
C VAL A 58 19.79 12.85 -10.10
N GLN A 59 21.08 12.74 -10.39
CA GLN A 59 21.60 12.30 -11.70
C GLN A 59 21.48 10.77 -11.81
N SER A 60 20.87 10.27 -12.88
CA SER A 60 20.62 8.83 -13.10
C SER A 60 21.92 8.00 -13.10
N GLU A 61 23.00 8.54 -13.66
CA GLU A 61 24.32 7.91 -13.73
C GLU A 61 24.89 7.62 -12.34
N LYS A 62 24.67 8.52 -11.38
CA LYS A 62 25.17 8.36 -10.01
C LYS A 62 24.39 7.31 -9.22
N VAL A 63 23.11 7.11 -9.54
CA VAL A 63 22.33 6.02 -8.95
C VAL A 63 22.77 4.67 -9.52
N GLU A 64 23.07 4.61 -10.81
CA GLU A 64 23.57 3.39 -11.45
C GLU A 64 24.94 2.97 -10.90
N GLU A 65 25.84 3.94 -10.69
CA GLU A 65 27.14 3.71 -10.05
C GLU A 65 27.00 3.14 -8.63
N LEU A 66 26.16 3.77 -7.78
CA LEU A 66 25.93 3.28 -6.42
C LEU A 66 25.28 1.89 -6.41
N ASN A 67 24.34 1.63 -7.32
CA ASN A 67 23.70 0.32 -7.44
C ASN A 67 24.73 -0.75 -7.80
N GLN A 68 25.67 -0.46 -8.70
CA GLN A 68 26.76 -1.39 -9.05
C GLN A 68 27.69 -1.66 -7.85
N GLN A 69 28.08 -0.61 -7.12
CA GLN A 69 28.91 -0.74 -5.91
C GLN A 69 28.23 -1.59 -4.83
N TYR A 70 26.92 -1.41 -4.63
CA TYR A 70 26.12 -2.24 -3.74
C TYR A 70 26.08 -3.71 -4.17
N GLN A 71 25.89 -3.98 -5.48
CA GLN A 71 25.86 -5.35 -5.99
C GLN A 71 27.19 -6.07 -5.80
N ASP A 72 28.30 -5.39 -6.03
CA ASP A 72 29.62 -5.99 -5.89
C ASP A 72 29.98 -6.22 -4.42
N LEU A 73 29.59 -5.29 -3.52
CA LEU A 73 29.74 -5.48 -2.09
C LEU A 73 28.85 -6.61 -1.54
N ALA A 74 27.64 -6.76 -2.05
CA ALA A 74 26.76 -7.88 -1.69
C ALA A 74 27.32 -9.24 -2.14
N LYS A 75 27.98 -9.31 -3.31
CA LYS A 75 28.69 -10.52 -3.75
C LYS A 75 29.87 -10.83 -2.83
N GLU A 76 30.67 -9.81 -2.47
CA GLU A 76 31.78 -9.95 -1.51
C GLU A 76 31.27 -10.50 -0.17
N TYR A 77 30.22 -9.91 0.38
CA TYR A 77 29.60 -10.34 1.64
C TYR A 77 29.11 -11.80 1.58
N MET A 78 28.36 -12.17 0.54
CA MET A 78 27.85 -13.53 0.38
C MET A 78 28.97 -14.56 0.24
N SER A 79 30.11 -14.20 -0.36
CA SER A 79 31.25 -15.10 -0.52
C SER A 79 31.96 -15.46 0.79
N VAL A 80 31.90 -14.58 1.80
CA VAL A 80 32.55 -14.76 3.11
C VAL A 80 31.66 -15.54 4.08
N LEU A 81 30.35 -15.54 3.86
CA LEU A 81 29.41 -16.22 4.74
C LEU A 81 29.43 -17.75 4.59
N PRO A 82 29.24 -18.50 5.69
CA PRO A 82 28.96 -19.93 5.61
C PRO A 82 27.69 -20.19 4.79
N GLN A 83 27.65 -21.30 4.03
CA GLN A 83 26.52 -21.64 3.15
C GLN A 83 25.15 -21.64 3.87
N LYS A 84 25.11 -22.05 5.15
CA LYS A 84 23.87 -22.01 5.95
C LYS A 84 23.38 -20.59 6.19
N ALA A 85 24.29 -19.63 6.43
CA ALA A 85 23.96 -18.22 6.55
C ALA A 85 23.56 -17.60 5.21
N GLN A 86 24.25 -17.96 4.11
CA GLN A 86 23.87 -17.53 2.76
C GLN A 86 22.42 -17.93 2.43
N ARG A 87 22.01 -19.17 2.73
CA ARG A 87 20.63 -19.64 2.51
C ARG A 87 19.60 -18.84 3.31
N LEU A 88 19.85 -18.64 4.62
CA LEU A 88 18.97 -17.85 5.49
C LEU A 88 18.80 -16.41 4.99
N ILE A 89 19.87 -15.81 4.46
CA ILE A 89 19.82 -14.47 3.89
C ILE A 89 19.01 -14.44 2.60
N VAL A 90 19.26 -15.38 1.70
CA VAL A 90 18.49 -15.48 0.45
C VAL A 90 17.01 -15.69 0.73
N GLU A 91 16.65 -16.52 1.70
CA GLU A 91 15.26 -16.72 2.13
C GLU A 91 14.62 -15.42 2.65
N LYS A 92 15.29 -14.70 3.57
CA LYS A 92 14.80 -13.42 4.10
C LYS A 92 14.68 -12.33 3.04
N GLU A 93 15.66 -12.22 2.15
CA GLU A 93 15.62 -11.22 1.08
C GLU A 93 14.57 -11.56 0.01
N ASN A 94 14.34 -12.84 -0.27
CA ASN A 94 13.22 -13.26 -1.13
C ASN A 94 11.86 -12.94 -0.50
N GLU A 95 11.72 -13.15 0.81
CA GLU A 95 10.52 -12.77 1.56
C GLU A 95 10.27 -11.26 1.49
N LYS A 96 11.29 -10.45 1.76
CA LYS A 96 11.22 -8.98 1.61
C LYS A 96 10.88 -8.55 0.19
N LEU A 97 11.50 -9.14 -0.83
CA LEU A 97 11.22 -8.84 -2.23
C LEU A 97 9.77 -9.17 -2.59
N SER A 98 9.25 -10.28 -2.08
CA SER A 98 7.84 -10.65 -2.23
C SER A 98 6.92 -9.61 -1.60
N LEU A 99 7.20 -9.19 -0.36
CA LEU A 99 6.45 -8.14 0.33
C LEU A 99 6.48 -6.81 -0.42
N LEU A 100 7.64 -6.41 -0.96
CA LEU A 100 7.78 -5.18 -1.75
C LEU A 100 6.97 -5.24 -3.06
N LYS A 101 7.02 -6.36 -3.78
CA LYS A 101 6.21 -6.58 -4.99
C LYS A 101 4.71 -6.50 -4.67
N GLN A 102 4.30 -7.06 -3.55
CA GLN A 102 2.90 -6.97 -3.08
C GLN A 102 2.53 -5.53 -2.71
N SER A 103 3.37 -4.84 -1.94
CA SER A 103 3.17 -3.44 -1.58
C SER A 103 2.95 -2.56 -2.82
N HIS A 104 3.75 -2.75 -3.87
CA HIS A 104 3.57 -2.05 -5.15
C HIS A 104 2.24 -2.36 -5.83
N LYS A 105 1.89 -3.65 -5.94
CA LYS A 105 0.63 -4.10 -6.52
C LYS A 105 -0.57 -3.43 -5.84
N TYR A 106 -0.55 -3.31 -4.51
CA TYR A 106 -1.63 -2.72 -3.74
C TYR A 106 -1.65 -1.19 -3.83
N LYS A 107 -0.47 -0.57 -3.88
CA LYS A 107 -0.31 0.88 -4.04
C LYS A 107 -0.96 1.38 -5.33
N ASP A 108 -0.78 0.68 -6.45
CA ASP A 108 -1.34 1.08 -7.74
C ASP A 108 -2.88 1.09 -7.72
N GLN A 109 -3.49 0.12 -7.03
CA GLN A 109 -4.94 0.06 -6.85
C GLN A 109 -5.47 1.15 -5.90
N LEU A 110 -4.74 1.49 -4.84
CA LEU A 110 -5.11 2.63 -4.01
C LEU A 110 -5.00 3.96 -4.76
N GLU A 111 -3.96 4.13 -5.58
CA GLU A 111 -3.82 5.29 -6.46
C GLU A 111 -4.96 5.36 -7.48
N PHE A 112 -5.39 4.22 -8.01
CA PHE A 112 -6.58 4.14 -8.85
C PHE A 112 -7.83 4.61 -8.10
N ILE A 113 -8.13 4.03 -6.93
CA ILE A 113 -9.30 4.40 -6.12
C ILE A 113 -9.29 5.89 -5.80
N ARG A 114 -8.15 6.43 -5.38
CA ARG A 114 -7.96 7.86 -5.09
C ARG A 114 -8.27 8.73 -6.30
N LYS A 115 -7.64 8.48 -7.45
CA LYS A 115 -7.82 9.29 -8.68
C LYS A 115 -9.24 9.17 -9.23
N THR A 116 -9.78 7.96 -9.27
CA THR A 116 -11.14 7.70 -9.76
C THR A 116 -12.18 8.34 -8.86
N SER A 117 -12.03 8.27 -7.54
CA SER A 117 -12.92 8.97 -6.59
C SER A 117 -12.92 10.48 -6.82
N ALA A 118 -11.74 11.09 -6.95
CA ALA A 118 -11.62 12.52 -7.23
C ALA A 118 -12.27 12.90 -8.57
N SER A 119 -12.04 12.10 -9.62
CA SER A 119 -12.62 12.32 -10.95
C SER A 119 -14.15 12.23 -10.93
N LEU A 120 -14.70 11.18 -10.33
CA LEU A 120 -16.14 10.99 -10.22
C LEU A 120 -16.80 12.10 -9.41
N VAL A 121 -16.27 12.44 -8.23
CA VAL A 121 -16.82 13.52 -7.41
C VAL A 121 -16.81 14.85 -8.18
N ASN A 122 -15.75 15.15 -8.92
CA ASN A 122 -15.71 16.34 -9.77
C ASN A 122 -16.75 16.31 -10.88
N ALA A 123 -16.98 15.15 -11.53
CA ALA A 123 -18.01 15.01 -12.56
C ALA A 123 -19.43 15.25 -11.98
N PHE A 124 -19.72 14.70 -10.79
CA PHE A 124 -21.00 14.95 -10.10
C PHE A 124 -21.14 16.41 -9.65
N LYS A 125 -20.07 17.06 -9.16
CA LYS A 125 -20.09 18.50 -8.87
C LYS A 125 -20.41 19.34 -10.11
N MET A 126 -19.83 18.99 -11.26
CA MET A 126 -20.10 19.66 -12.53
C MET A 126 -21.57 19.52 -12.97
N SER A 127 -22.26 18.45 -12.56
CA SER A 127 -23.71 18.31 -12.76
C SER A 127 -24.57 19.03 -11.71
N GLY A 128 -23.97 19.82 -10.82
CA GLY A 128 -24.67 20.55 -9.76
C GLY A 128 -24.94 19.75 -8.48
N ALA A 129 -24.34 18.57 -8.32
CA ALA A 129 -24.50 17.77 -7.11
C ALA A 129 -23.66 18.34 -5.95
N ASP A 130 -24.24 18.36 -4.75
CA ASP A 130 -23.59 18.76 -3.52
C ASP A 130 -22.88 17.56 -2.88
N VAL A 131 -21.66 17.30 -3.35
CA VAL A 131 -20.78 16.22 -2.89
C VAL A 131 -19.36 16.74 -2.73
N THR A 132 -18.63 16.25 -1.75
CA THR A 132 -17.27 16.63 -1.38
C THR A 132 -16.37 15.40 -1.34
N TYR A 133 -15.09 15.64 -1.60
CA TYR A 133 -14.03 14.64 -1.62
C TYR A 133 -12.83 15.20 -0.86
N SER A 134 -12.26 14.39 0.03
CA SER A 134 -11.00 14.69 0.68
C SER A 134 -9.90 13.84 0.05
N ASP A 135 -8.92 14.48 -0.60
CA ASP A 135 -7.75 13.79 -1.14
C ASP A 135 -6.79 13.39 -0.03
N MET A 136 -6.16 12.22 -0.16
CA MET A 136 -5.13 11.79 0.77
C MET A 136 -4.00 11.06 0.05
N LYS A 137 -2.80 11.17 0.61
CA LYS A 137 -1.59 10.51 0.12
C LYS A 137 -1.71 9.00 0.34
N VAL A 138 -1.53 8.22 -0.72
CA VAL A 138 -1.38 6.77 -0.61
C VAL A 138 -0.12 6.47 0.22
N PRO A 139 -0.19 5.63 1.28
CA PRO A 139 0.96 5.30 2.10
C PRO A 139 2.15 4.84 1.27
N SER A 140 3.36 5.24 1.65
CA SER A 140 4.57 4.74 0.99
C SER A 140 4.83 3.28 1.33
N ASP A 141 4.38 2.83 2.50
CA ASP A 141 4.43 1.44 2.96
C ASP A 141 3.03 0.98 3.39
N MET A 142 2.49 0.02 2.64
CA MET A 142 1.15 -0.54 2.82
C MET A 142 1.01 -1.39 4.10
N PHE A 143 2.13 -1.86 4.65
CA PHE A 143 2.17 -2.66 5.87
C PHE A 143 2.44 -1.81 7.12
N SER A 144 2.71 -0.52 6.94
CA SER A 144 2.86 0.41 8.06
C SER A 144 1.51 0.66 8.74
N ASN A 145 1.56 1.27 9.93
CA ASN A 145 0.37 1.72 10.65
C ASN A 145 -0.18 3.05 10.12
N GLU A 146 0.34 3.58 9.01
CA GLU A 146 -0.20 4.81 8.42
C GLU A 146 -1.68 4.60 8.05
N PRO A 147 -2.58 5.52 8.47
CA PRO A 147 -3.97 5.44 8.07
C PRO A 147 -4.10 5.87 6.60
N PHE A 148 -4.83 5.08 5.83
CA PHE A 148 -5.40 5.53 4.57
C PHE A 148 -6.89 5.81 4.84
N GLN A 149 -7.32 7.05 4.62
CA GLN A 149 -8.71 7.47 4.78
C GLN A 149 -9.10 8.42 3.65
N LEU A 150 -9.90 7.90 2.72
CA LEU A 150 -10.51 8.70 1.67
C LEU A 150 -11.95 8.99 2.07
N LYS A 151 -12.34 10.27 2.15
CA LYS A 151 -13.70 10.68 2.55
C LYS A 151 -14.50 11.16 1.34
N ILE A 152 -15.66 10.53 1.10
CA ILE A 152 -16.67 10.97 0.15
C ILE A 152 -17.92 11.33 0.94
N SER A 153 -18.41 12.56 0.80
CA SER A 153 -19.56 13.01 1.57
C SER A 153 -20.46 13.96 0.78
N SER A 154 -21.77 13.87 1.01
CA SER A 154 -22.73 14.92 0.63
C SER A 154 -23.30 15.68 1.84
N GLN A 155 -22.79 15.42 3.06
CA GLN A 155 -23.28 15.97 4.34
C GLN A 155 -22.17 16.11 5.40
N SER A 156 -22.35 16.95 6.42
CA SER A 156 -21.35 17.10 7.50
C SER A 156 -21.34 15.95 8.51
N GLU A 157 -22.47 15.27 8.68
CA GLU A 157 -22.68 14.27 9.76
C GLU A 157 -22.54 12.82 9.30
N GLU A 158 -22.30 12.59 8.01
CA GLU A 158 -22.19 11.23 7.47
C GLU A 158 -21.31 11.23 6.22
N TYR A 159 -20.41 10.26 6.11
CA TYR A 159 -19.56 10.10 4.93
C TYR A 159 -19.12 8.65 4.73
N TRP A 160 -18.66 8.32 3.53
CA TRP A 160 -17.99 7.04 3.27
C TRP A 160 -16.47 7.21 3.36
N SER A 161 -15.85 6.31 4.11
CA SER A 161 -14.40 6.23 4.32
C SER A 161 -13.83 4.98 3.66
N VAL A 162 -12.60 5.06 3.16
CA VAL A 162 -11.86 3.90 2.61
C VAL A 162 -10.68 3.59 3.51
N HIS A 163 -10.66 2.41 4.12
CA HIS A 163 -9.65 1.95 5.07
C HIS A 163 -8.89 0.73 4.55
N LEU A 164 -7.59 0.63 4.84
CA LEU A 164 -6.84 -0.61 4.69
C LEU A 164 -7.12 -1.56 5.86
N VAL A 165 -7.63 -2.74 5.56
CA VAL A 165 -7.94 -3.83 6.49
C VAL A 165 -7.17 -5.09 6.14
N ASP A 166 -7.17 -6.07 7.05
CA ASP A 166 -6.46 -7.34 6.89
C ASP A 166 -5.01 -7.07 6.42
N ARG A 167 -4.11 -6.43 7.18
CA ARG A 167 -2.79 -6.01 6.64
C ARG A 167 -1.72 -7.13 6.76
N GLU A 168 -2.04 -8.33 6.28
CA GLU A 168 -1.13 -9.49 6.35
C GLU A 168 -0.41 -9.73 5.01
N PRO A 169 0.78 -10.36 5.01
CA PRO A 169 1.40 -10.86 3.78
C PRO A 169 0.42 -11.75 3.00
N ASN A 170 0.22 -11.47 1.70
CA ASN A 170 -0.73 -12.15 0.79
C ASN A 170 -2.22 -11.96 1.07
N ARG A 171 -2.59 -11.19 2.09
CA ARG A 171 -3.99 -10.95 2.44
C ARG A 171 -4.05 -9.50 2.82
N ILE A 172 -4.37 -8.63 1.86
CA ILE A 172 -4.74 -7.23 2.09
C ILE A 172 -6.22 -7.06 1.70
N GLY A 173 -6.93 -6.20 2.39
CA GLY A 173 -8.25 -5.75 2.02
C GLY A 173 -8.37 -4.23 2.02
N ILE A 174 -9.27 -3.72 1.19
CA ILE A 174 -9.73 -2.33 1.25
C ILE A 174 -11.19 -2.37 1.69
N MET A 175 -11.47 -1.77 2.83
CA MET A 175 -12.81 -1.61 3.36
C MET A 175 -13.34 -0.22 3.00
N PHE A 176 -14.46 -0.19 2.30
CA PHE A 176 -15.30 0.98 2.11
C PHE A 176 -16.36 0.93 3.21
N VAL A 177 -16.40 1.91 4.10
CA VAL A 177 -17.26 1.91 5.27
C VAL A 177 -17.93 3.25 5.45
N ARG A 178 -19.21 3.24 5.75
CA ARG A 178 -19.95 4.44 6.13
C ARG A 178 -19.65 4.82 7.58
N ILE A 179 -19.35 6.09 7.78
CA ILE A 179 -19.10 6.73 9.07
C ILE A 179 -20.22 7.71 9.35
N GLU A 180 -20.72 7.70 10.58
CA GLU A 180 -21.60 8.73 11.11
C GLU A 180 -20.83 9.58 12.13
N VAL A 181 -21.11 10.89 12.14
CA VAL A 181 -20.48 11.84 13.05
C VAL A 181 -21.55 12.35 14.01
N HIS A 182 -21.42 11.98 15.28
CA HIS A 182 -22.31 12.41 16.36
C HIS A 182 -21.49 13.18 17.39
N ASP A 183 -21.88 14.41 17.73
CA ASP A 183 -21.16 15.28 18.68
C ASP A 183 -19.67 15.45 18.37
N GLY A 184 -19.32 15.46 17.07
CA GLY A 184 -17.92 15.57 16.60
C GLY A 184 -17.10 14.29 16.73
N GLN A 185 -17.71 13.17 17.14
CA GLN A 185 -17.07 11.86 17.19
C GLN A 185 -17.48 11.00 16.00
N GLU A 186 -16.50 10.33 15.38
CA GLU A 186 -16.69 9.47 14.22
C GLU A 186 -17.01 8.03 14.66
N TYR A 187 -18.12 7.48 14.16
CA TYR A 187 -18.59 6.13 14.44
C TYR A 187 -18.63 5.30 13.16
N LEU A 188 -17.89 4.20 13.16
CA LEU A 188 -17.98 3.18 12.11
C LEU A 188 -19.35 2.49 12.17
N THR A 189 -20.06 2.47 11.05
CA THR A 189 -21.30 1.71 10.94
C THR A 189 -21.04 0.31 10.39
N ASN A 190 -22.06 -0.55 10.42
CA ASN A 190 -22.02 -1.87 9.78
C ASN A 190 -22.14 -1.79 8.25
N ASP A 191 -22.43 -0.63 7.68
CA ASP A 191 -22.48 -0.45 6.23
C ASP A 191 -21.07 -0.42 5.66
N SER A 192 -20.50 -1.61 5.46
CA SER A 192 -19.17 -1.78 4.90
C SER A 192 -19.05 -2.89 3.86
N ILE A 193 -18.19 -2.63 2.88
CA ILE A 193 -17.88 -3.48 1.75
C ILE A 193 -16.36 -3.64 1.71
N VAL A 194 -15.88 -4.87 1.67
CA VAL A 194 -14.44 -5.15 1.62
C VAL A 194 -14.08 -5.73 0.26
N PHE A 195 -13.24 -5.01 -0.47
CA PHE A 195 -12.49 -5.52 -1.62
C PHE A 195 -11.27 -6.29 -1.09
N ARG A 196 -11.13 -7.57 -1.43
CA ARG A 196 -9.99 -8.38 -1.03
C ARG A 196 -9.19 -8.81 -2.25
N TRP A 197 -7.87 -8.69 -2.17
CA TRP A 197 -7.01 -9.40 -3.09
C TRP A 197 -6.95 -10.86 -2.67
N LEU A 198 -7.08 -11.75 -3.64
CA LEU A 198 -7.06 -13.19 -3.47
C LEU A 198 -5.78 -13.75 -4.13
N ALA A 199 -5.51 -15.02 -3.86
CA ALA A 199 -4.44 -15.76 -4.54
C ALA A 199 -4.64 -15.77 -6.07
N ASP A 200 -3.57 -16.10 -6.79
CA ASP A 200 -3.57 -16.29 -8.25
C ASP A 200 -4.06 -15.08 -9.06
N ASN A 201 -3.74 -13.87 -8.58
CA ASN A 201 -4.15 -12.61 -9.21
C ASN A 201 -5.68 -12.48 -9.37
N ASN A 202 -6.42 -12.92 -8.36
CA ASN A 202 -7.86 -12.69 -8.27
C ASN A 202 -8.22 -11.63 -7.22
N TYR A 203 -9.48 -11.21 -7.21
CA TYR A 203 -10.09 -10.39 -6.17
C TYR A 203 -11.51 -10.86 -5.88
N GLY A 204 -12.10 -10.35 -4.80
CA GLY A 204 -13.53 -10.48 -4.57
C GLY A 204 -14.06 -9.45 -3.58
N PHE A 205 -15.35 -9.14 -3.68
CA PHE A 205 -16.04 -8.31 -2.70
C PHE A 205 -16.76 -9.15 -1.64
N SER A 206 -16.67 -8.69 -0.39
CA SER A 206 -17.47 -9.20 0.72
C SER A 206 -18.23 -8.04 1.38
N LEU A 207 -19.38 -8.32 1.97
CA LEU A 207 -20.12 -7.33 2.78
C LEU A 207 -19.95 -7.71 4.24
N ASN A 208 -20.07 -6.72 5.12
CA ASN A 208 -20.37 -6.98 6.51
C ASN A 208 -21.63 -7.85 6.63
N SER A 209 -21.64 -8.81 7.57
CA SER A 209 -22.83 -9.64 7.83
C SER A 209 -24.03 -8.81 8.26
N ASP A 210 -23.77 -7.68 8.92
CA ASP A 210 -24.80 -6.80 9.48
C ASP A 210 -25.00 -5.53 8.64
N ILE A 211 -24.60 -5.56 7.36
CA ILE A 211 -24.86 -4.45 6.44
C ILE A 211 -26.37 -4.20 6.33
N SER A 212 -26.78 -2.93 6.29
CA SER A 212 -28.18 -2.58 6.08
C SER A 212 -28.66 -3.04 4.70
N ASN A 213 -29.94 -3.43 4.61
CA ASN A 213 -30.55 -3.82 3.33
C ASN A 213 -30.40 -2.73 2.27
N GLU A 214 -30.46 -1.46 2.68
CA GLU A 214 -30.34 -0.34 1.76
C GLU A 214 -28.93 -0.21 1.17
N ALA A 215 -27.90 -0.26 2.02
CA ALA A 215 -26.52 -0.20 1.55
C ALA A 215 -26.17 -1.46 0.74
N ALA A 216 -26.63 -2.64 1.16
CA ALA A 216 -26.47 -3.86 0.40
C ALA A 216 -27.08 -3.75 -1.01
N SER A 217 -28.31 -3.26 -1.13
CA SER A 217 -28.99 -3.19 -2.43
C SER A 217 -28.52 -2.05 -3.32
N GLN A 218 -28.09 -0.91 -2.77
CA GLN A 218 -27.75 0.27 -3.57
C GLN A 218 -26.25 0.45 -3.79
N VAL A 219 -25.43 0.06 -2.82
CA VAL A 219 -23.97 0.26 -2.89
C VAL A 219 -23.29 -0.95 -3.51
N SER A 220 -23.73 -2.16 -3.15
CA SER A 220 -23.12 -3.40 -3.63
C SER A 220 -23.76 -3.97 -4.91
N ASP A 221 -24.71 -3.24 -5.50
CA ASP A 221 -25.40 -3.68 -6.71
C ASP A 221 -24.41 -3.98 -7.84
N LEU A 222 -24.63 -5.11 -8.50
CA LEU A 222 -23.82 -5.62 -9.63
C LEU A 222 -22.33 -5.88 -9.33
N LEU A 223 -21.88 -5.84 -8.07
CA LEU A 223 -20.51 -6.21 -7.70
C LEU A 223 -20.33 -7.73 -7.65
N SER A 224 -19.21 -8.23 -8.17
CA SER A 224 -18.90 -9.65 -8.13
C SER A 224 -18.54 -10.11 -6.72
N ARG A 225 -19.27 -11.11 -6.26
CA ARG A 225 -19.10 -11.73 -4.93
C ARG A 225 -18.19 -12.96 -4.96
N GLN A 226 -17.92 -13.47 -6.15
CA GLN A 226 -17.04 -14.61 -6.38
C GLN A 226 -15.65 -14.11 -6.79
N ALA A 227 -14.65 -15.00 -6.72
CA ALA A 227 -13.31 -14.69 -7.18
C ALA A 227 -13.33 -14.31 -8.67
N GLN A 228 -12.79 -13.13 -8.99
CA GLN A 228 -12.66 -12.61 -10.34
C GLN A 228 -11.20 -12.26 -10.66
N PRO A 229 -10.77 -12.35 -11.93
CA PRO A 229 -9.45 -11.88 -12.36
C PRO A 229 -9.21 -10.42 -12.00
N LEU A 230 -8.05 -10.10 -11.41
CA LEU A 230 -7.70 -8.75 -10.94
C LEU A 230 -7.70 -7.69 -12.05
N GLU A 231 -7.58 -8.09 -13.31
CA GLU A 231 -7.72 -7.18 -14.46
C GLU A 231 -9.11 -6.53 -14.58
N HIS A 232 -10.14 -7.12 -13.99
CA HIS A 232 -11.50 -6.57 -13.93
C HIS A 232 -11.75 -5.68 -12.71
N ALA A 233 -10.82 -5.65 -11.75
CA ALA A 233 -10.98 -4.86 -10.53
C ALA A 233 -11.21 -3.36 -10.79
N PRO A 234 -10.53 -2.70 -11.77
CA PRO A 234 -10.76 -1.28 -12.02
C PRO A 234 -12.22 -0.95 -12.35
N GLN A 235 -12.90 -1.75 -13.18
CA GLN A 235 -14.29 -1.49 -13.55
C GLN A 235 -15.24 -1.65 -12.35
N GLU A 236 -15.07 -2.70 -11.54
CA GLU A 236 -15.93 -2.90 -10.38
C GLU A 236 -15.65 -1.92 -9.23
N LEU A 237 -14.39 -1.52 -9.03
CA LEU A 237 -14.04 -0.47 -8.08
C LEU A 237 -14.63 0.88 -8.50
N GLU A 238 -14.59 1.21 -9.79
CA GLU A 238 -15.25 2.42 -10.30
C GLU A 238 -16.76 2.36 -10.08
N LEU A 239 -17.41 1.23 -10.39
CA LEU A 239 -18.84 1.02 -10.15
C LEU A 239 -19.20 1.18 -8.67
N LEU A 240 -18.43 0.57 -7.76
CA LEU A 240 -18.61 0.72 -6.32
C LEU A 240 -18.53 2.20 -5.90
N LEU A 241 -17.52 2.93 -6.36
CA LEU A 241 -17.35 4.35 -6.06
C LEU A 241 -18.53 5.19 -6.59
N GLN A 242 -19.00 4.91 -7.81
CA GLN A 242 -20.19 5.55 -8.36
C GLN A 242 -21.43 5.27 -7.50
N ASN A 243 -21.62 4.02 -7.08
CA ASN A 243 -22.75 3.62 -6.24
C ASN A 243 -22.69 4.30 -4.85
N ILE A 244 -21.51 4.40 -4.23
CA ILE A 244 -21.29 5.15 -2.98
C ILE A 244 -21.71 6.62 -3.13
N ILE A 245 -21.31 7.28 -4.21
CA ILE A 245 -21.65 8.69 -4.46
C ILE A 245 -23.16 8.84 -4.66
N LYS A 246 -23.77 7.98 -5.49
CA LYS A 246 -25.22 7.99 -5.74
C LYS A 246 -26.02 7.76 -4.47
N TYR A 247 -25.62 6.78 -3.67
CA TYR A 247 -26.23 6.47 -2.37
C TYR A 247 -26.18 7.69 -1.43
N SER A 248 -25.02 8.31 -1.28
CA SER A 248 -24.83 9.49 -0.44
C SER A 248 -25.75 10.64 -0.87
N LEU A 249 -25.80 10.93 -2.17
CA LEU A 249 -26.68 11.96 -2.74
C LEU A 249 -28.16 11.66 -2.53
N ALA A 250 -28.60 10.42 -2.76
CA ALA A 250 -29.99 10.01 -2.59
C ALA A 250 -30.45 10.14 -1.13
N LYS A 251 -29.60 9.72 -0.18
CA LYS A 251 -29.88 9.85 1.26
C LYS A 251 -29.97 11.32 1.67
N SER A 252 -29.07 12.17 1.13
CA SER A 252 -29.10 13.61 1.38
C SER A 252 -30.38 14.27 0.87
N TYR A 253 -30.84 13.88 -0.31
CA TYR A 253 -32.07 14.39 -0.90
C TYR A 253 -33.31 14.03 -0.06
N ARG A 254 -33.46 12.77 0.38
CA ARG A 254 -34.62 12.33 1.18
C ARG A 254 -34.74 13.09 2.49
N ARG A 255 -33.63 13.38 3.17
CA ARG A 255 -33.63 14.17 4.41
C ARG A 255 -34.06 15.62 4.21
N LYS A 256 -33.74 16.24 3.06
CA LYS A 256 -34.21 17.60 2.75
C LYS A 256 -35.72 17.68 2.50
N GLN A 257 -36.39 16.55 2.28
CA GLN A 257 -37.83 16.47 2.02
C GLN A 257 -38.66 16.02 3.24
N ALA A 258 -38.01 15.46 4.26
CA ALA A 258 -38.63 15.03 5.50
C ALA A 258 -38.69 16.19 6.51
#